data_AF-A0A9N7PKP3-F1
#
_entry.id   AF-A0A9N7PKP3-F1
#
_cell.length_a   1.000
_cell.length_b   1.000
_cell.length_c   1.000
_cell.angle_alpha   90.00
_cell.angle_beta   90.00
_cell.angle_gamma   90.00
#
_symmetry.space_group_name_H-M   'P 1'
#
loop_
_entity.id
_entity.type
_entity.pdbx_description
1 polymer ?
#
loop_
_entity_poly.entity_id
_entity_poly.type
_entity_poly.pdbx_seq_one_letter_code
_entity_poly.pdbx_strand_id
1 'polypeptide(L)'
;MNKTTTFKEVFSSAKESDKLLYYKLPEKTTAQKIYKLRKLNGLTQKKFAEITGVGFSCISKYELGYKPSNKNLIKIMNKFNLSFNYLK
;
A
#
# COMPACT_ATOMS: atom_id res chain seq x y z
N MET A 1 -35.79 -5.31 6.50
CA MET A 1 -34.55 -4.85 7.18
C MET A 1 -33.37 -5.23 6.29
N ASN A 2 -32.84 -4.28 5.52
CA ASN A 2 -31.83 -4.55 4.50
C ASN A 2 -30.46 -4.75 5.15
N LYS A 3 -29.95 -5.99 5.10
CA LYS A 3 -28.56 -6.31 5.47
C LYS A 3 -27.64 -5.64 4.44
N THR A 4 -27.08 -4.48 4.76
CA THR A 4 -25.98 -3.91 3.97
C THR A 4 -24.71 -4.70 4.28
N THR A 5 -24.57 -5.89 3.68
CA THR A 5 -23.31 -6.61 3.61
C THR A 5 -22.28 -5.66 3.00
N THR A 6 -21.32 -5.26 3.82
CA THR A 6 -20.36 -4.23 3.45
C THR A 6 -19.44 -4.83 2.39
N PHE A 7 -19.14 -4.09 1.33
CA PHE A 7 -18.25 -4.44 0.20
C PHE A 7 -16.95 -5.18 0.59
N LYS A 8 -16.49 -5.01 1.83
CA LYS A 8 -15.32 -5.65 2.44
C LYS A 8 -15.45 -7.18 2.63
N GLU A 9 -16.67 -7.69 2.81
CA GLU A 9 -16.92 -9.13 3.02
C GLU A 9 -16.81 -9.93 1.71
N VAL A 10 -17.17 -9.32 0.58
CA VAL A 10 -17.14 -9.96 -0.75
C VAL A 10 -15.71 -10.25 -1.24
N PHE A 11 -14.71 -9.50 -0.78
CA PHE A 11 -13.32 -9.62 -1.27
C PHE A 11 -12.36 -10.37 -0.33
N SER A 12 -12.85 -11.00 0.74
CA SER A 12 -11.97 -11.71 1.69
C SER A 12 -11.45 -13.07 1.19
N SER A 13 -11.95 -13.58 0.05
CA SER A 13 -11.68 -14.93 -0.46
C SER A 13 -10.66 -15.02 -1.62
N ALA A 14 -10.13 -13.92 -2.16
CA ALA A 14 -9.23 -13.92 -3.32
C ALA A 14 -7.74 -13.70 -2.97
N LYS A 15 -7.29 -14.10 -1.77
CA LYS A 15 -6.03 -13.60 -1.18
C LYS A 15 -4.72 -14.11 -1.81
N GLU A 16 -4.73 -15.22 -2.56
CA GLU A 16 -3.47 -15.82 -3.07
C GLU A 16 -3.19 -15.49 -4.55
N SER A 17 -4.23 -15.48 -5.40
CA SER A 17 -4.11 -15.28 -6.86
C SER A 17 -3.74 -13.85 -7.24
N ASP A 18 -4.18 -12.87 -6.46
CA ASP A 18 -3.91 -11.45 -6.66
C ASP A 18 -2.42 -11.09 -6.50
N LYS A 19 -1.70 -11.79 -5.62
CA LYS A 19 -0.29 -11.50 -5.31
C LYS A 19 0.62 -11.68 -6.53
N LEU A 20 0.30 -12.66 -7.39
CA LEU A 20 1.02 -12.96 -8.62
C LEU A 20 0.83 -11.85 -9.68
N LEU A 21 -0.34 -11.19 -9.70
CA LEU A 21 -0.64 -10.07 -10.59
C LEU A 21 0.21 -8.84 -10.26
N TYR A 22 0.43 -8.57 -8.96
CA TYR A 22 1.18 -7.41 -8.50
C TYR A 22 2.69 -7.56 -8.60
N TYR A 23 3.22 -8.78 -8.75
CA TYR A 23 4.67 -9.00 -8.90
C TYR A 23 5.21 -8.40 -10.22
N LYS A 24 4.37 -8.33 -11.26
CA LYS A 24 4.68 -7.72 -12.57
C LYS A 24 4.56 -6.19 -12.61
N LEU A 25 4.16 -5.53 -11.50
CA LEU A 25 4.05 -4.06 -11.48
C LEU A 25 5.42 -3.39 -11.59
N PRO A 26 5.51 -2.27 -12.34
CA PRO A 26 6.75 -1.50 -12.45
C PRO A 26 7.15 -0.89 -11.09
N GLU A 27 8.44 -0.89 -10.77
CA GLU A 27 9.02 -0.31 -9.54
C GLU A 27 9.91 0.92 -9.84
N LYS A 28 9.63 1.64 -10.94
CA LYS A 28 10.50 2.75 -11.38
C LYS A 28 10.50 3.94 -10.42
N THR A 29 9.38 4.17 -9.72
CA THR A 29 9.23 5.31 -8.80
C THR A 29 8.88 4.83 -7.40
N THR A 30 9.26 5.62 -6.39
CA THR A 30 8.92 5.35 -4.99
C THR A 30 7.41 5.16 -4.77
N ALA A 31 6.60 5.93 -5.49
CA ALA A 31 5.14 5.80 -5.53
C ALA A 31 4.70 4.39 -5.95
N GLN A 32 5.25 3.88 -7.04
CA GLN A 32 4.92 2.54 -7.53
C GLN A 32 5.41 1.44 -6.59
N LYS A 33 6.59 1.61 -5.98
CA LYS A 33 7.12 0.68 -4.97
C LYS A 33 6.18 0.59 -3.75
N ILE A 34 5.69 1.73 -3.25
CA ILE A 34 4.71 1.78 -2.16
C ILE A 34 3.38 1.13 -2.57
N TYR A 35 2.89 1.41 -3.78
CA TYR A 35 1.65 0.82 -4.29
C TYR A 35 1.78 -0.71 -4.39
N LYS A 36 2.87 -1.20 -4.97
CA LYS A 36 3.17 -2.63 -5.07
C LYS A 36 3.26 -3.28 -3.70
N LEU A 37 3.99 -2.67 -2.75
CA LEU A 37 4.08 -3.15 -1.37
C LEU A 37 2.70 -3.28 -0.73
N ARG A 38 1.84 -2.25 -0.87
CA ARG A 38 0.48 -2.26 -0.33
C ARG A 38 -0.35 -3.40 -0.93
N LYS A 39 -0.28 -3.57 -2.25
CA LYS A 39 -1.03 -4.60 -2.98
C LYS A 39 -0.53 -6.01 -2.69
N LEU A 40 0.78 -6.23 -2.58
CA LEU A 40 1.38 -7.50 -2.16
C LEU A 40 0.93 -7.92 -0.75
N ASN A 41 0.64 -6.96 0.12
CA ASN A 41 0.10 -7.21 1.46
C ASN A 41 -1.44 -7.26 1.50
N GLY A 42 -2.14 -7.06 0.37
CA GLY A 42 -3.60 -7.04 0.31
C GLY A 42 -4.23 -5.92 1.14
N LEU A 43 -3.50 -4.84 1.41
CA LEU A 43 -3.93 -3.77 2.30
C LEU A 43 -4.71 -2.69 1.55
N THR A 44 -5.75 -2.16 2.19
CA THR A 44 -6.39 -0.92 1.73
C THR A 44 -5.50 0.27 2.05
N GLN A 45 -5.67 1.39 1.33
CA GLN A 45 -4.91 2.62 1.59
C GLN A 45 -5.05 3.10 3.05
N LYS A 46 -6.26 3.00 3.63
CA LYS A 46 -6.51 3.29 5.06
C LYS A 46 -5.70 2.37 5.96
N LYS A 47 -5.76 1.05 5.73
CA LYS A 47 -5.04 0.11 6.59
C LYS A 47 -3.53 0.27 6.48
N PHE A 48 -3.04 0.53 5.28
CA PHE A 48 -1.63 0.83 5.03
C PHE A 48 -1.19 2.12 5.75
N ALA A 49 -1.99 3.17 5.70
CA ALA A 49 -1.78 4.42 6.43
C ALA A 49 -1.72 4.19 7.95
N GLU A 50 -2.67 3.43 8.51
CA GLU A 50 -2.70 3.08 9.94
C GLU A 50 -1.45 2.26 10.35
N ILE A 51 -1.07 1.28 9.54
CA ILE A 51 0.09 0.41 9.81
C ILE A 51 1.39 1.20 9.78
N THR A 52 1.55 2.08 8.80
CA THR A 52 2.77 2.89 8.60
C THR A 52 2.80 4.15 9.46
N GLY A 53 1.68 4.55 10.06
CA GLY A 53 1.56 5.84 10.76
C GLY A 53 1.74 7.05 9.84
N VAL A 54 1.47 6.88 8.55
CA VAL A 54 1.46 7.94 7.54
C VAL A 54 0.01 8.37 7.31
N GLY A 55 -0.23 9.67 7.14
CA GLY A 55 -1.58 10.17 6.88
C GLY A 55 -2.20 9.53 5.63
N PHE A 56 -3.49 9.18 5.69
CA PHE A 56 -4.22 8.61 4.56
C PHE A 56 -4.12 9.48 3.30
N SER A 57 -4.24 10.80 3.45
CA SER A 57 -4.10 11.77 2.37
C SER A 57 -2.69 11.75 1.74
N CYS A 58 -1.65 11.47 2.52
CA CYS A 58 -0.29 11.30 2.01
C CYS A 58 -0.19 10.04 1.15
N ILE A 59 -0.73 8.89 1.60
CA ILE A 59 -0.71 7.65 0.82
C ILE A 59 -1.44 7.83 -0.51
N SER A 60 -2.62 8.47 -0.50
CA SER A 60 -3.37 8.78 -1.72
C SER A 60 -2.55 9.66 -2.68
N LYS A 61 -1.87 10.69 -2.18
CA LYS A 61 -0.95 11.51 -2.99
C LYS A 61 0.21 10.67 -3.54
N TYR A 62 0.78 9.75 -2.78
CA TYR A 62 1.89 8.92 -3.26
C TYR A 62 1.45 8.05 -4.43
N GLU A 63 0.27 7.46 -4.37
CA GLU A 63 -0.27 6.66 -5.48
C GLU A 63 -0.60 7.49 -6.73
N LEU A 64 -0.88 8.79 -6.57
CA LEU A 64 -1.03 9.74 -7.67
C LEU A 64 0.31 10.21 -8.28
N GLY A 65 1.45 9.76 -7.75
CA GLY A 65 2.78 10.10 -8.27
C GLY A 65 3.49 11.25 -7.53
N TYR A 66 2.92 11.74 -6.43
CA TYR A 66 3.62 12.74 -5.60
C TYR A 66 4.79 12.09 -4.86
N LYS A 67 5.91 12.81 -4.78
CA LYS A 67 7.10 12.35 -4.05
C LYS A 67 6.82 12.31 -2.54
N PRO A 68 6.98 11.16 -1.88
CA PRO A 68 6.92 11.08 -0.43
C PRO A 68 8.07 11.82 0.22
N SER A 69 7.80 12.43 1.37
CA SER A 69 8.85 13.02 2.20
C SER A 69 9.70 11.91 2.81
N ASN A 70 11.00 12.17 2.99
CA ASN A 70 11.94 11.25 3.63
C ASN A 70 11.42 10.75 4.99
N LYS A 71 10.73 11.61 5.77
CA LYS A 71 10.12 11.23 7.05
C LYS A 71 9.09 10.11 6.89
N ASN A 72 8.22 10.21 5.89
CA ASN A 72 7.18 9.20 5.64
C ASN A 72 7.76 7.93 5.04
N LEU A 73 8.83 8.05 4.23
CA LEU A 73 9.59 6.89 3.79
C LEU A 73 10.18 6.13 4.98
N ILE A 74 10.84 6.82 5.91
CA ILE A 74 11.44 6.20 7.11
C ILE A 74 10.40 5.42 7.91
N LYS A 75 9.20 5.98 8.08
CA LYS A 75 8.10 5.26 8.74
C LYS A 75 7.71 3.97 8.02
N ILE A 76 7.56 4.02 6.69
CA ILE A 76 7.22 2.85 5.87
C ILE A 76 8.35 1.81 5.95
N MET A 77 9.61 2.25 5.82
CA MET A 77 10.79 1.38 5.88
C MET A 77 10.91 0.68 7.22
N ASN A 78 10.78 1.42 8.32
CA ASN A 78 10.82 0.85 9.67
C ASN A 78 9.70 -0.17 9.88
N LYS A 79 8.52 0.06 9.29
CA LYS A 79 7.38 -0.84 9.47
C LYS A 79 7.48 -2.14 8.68
N PHE A 80 8.04 -2.06 7.47
CA PHE A 80 8.19 -3.20 6.56
C PHE A 80 9.62 -3.74 6.49
N ASN A 81 10.51 -3.26 7.36
CA ASN A 81 11.93 -3.60 7.42
C ASN A 81 12.65 -3.47 6.05
N LEU A 82 12.30 -2.44 5.28
CA LEU A 82 12.84 -2.19 3.93
C LEU A 82 14.12 -1.35 3.98
N SER A 83 15.01 -1.58 3.02
CA SER A 83 16.22 -0.76 2.85
C SER A 83 15.90 0.61 2.23
N PHE A 84 16.61 1.65 2.66
CA PHE A 84 16.53 2.99 2.09
C PHE A 84 16.80 3.04 0.60
N ASN A 85 17.77 2.24 0.14
CA ASN A 85 18.11 2.15 -1.27
C ASN A 85 17.02 1.48 -2.10
N TYR A 86 16.14 0.69 -1.46
CA TYR A 86 15.02 0.09 -2.16
C TYR A 86 13.96 1.12 -2.51
N LEU A 87 13.70 2.14 -1.68
CA LEU A 87 12.63 3.14 -1.96
C LEU A 87 13.12 4.41 -2.68
N LYS A 88 14.40 4.77 -2.52
CA LYS A 88 15.01 5.88 -3.27
C LYS A 88 15.11 5.58 -4.77
#